data_AF-M8C4F5-F1
#
_entry.id   AF-M8C4F5-F1
#
_cell.length_a   1.000
_cell.length_b   1.000
_cell.length_c   1.000
_cell.angle_alpha   90.00
_cell.angle_beta   90.00
_cell.angle_gamma   90.00
#
_symmetry.space_group_name_H-M   'P 1'
#
loop_
_entity.id
_entity.type
_entity.pdbx_description
1 polymer ?
#
loop_
_entity_poly.entity_id
_entity_poly.type
_entity_poly.pdbx_seq_one_letter_code
_entity_poly.pdbx_strand_id
1 'polypeptide(L)' 'MAAVTAGAAEARAAIFGHAVNPLGKRAATKLLRKKLIGEHVAQWYPDDIKRDDPEVMAREEKELAEPVIVLSVLL' A
#
# COMPACT_ATOMS: atom_id res chain seq x y z
N MET A 1 -38.10 -19.81 -20.73
CA MET A 1 -37.31 -18.57 -20.84
C MET A 1 -36.25 -18.43 -19.74
N ALA A 2 -36.58 -18.65 -18.45
CA ALA A 2 -35.61 -18.50 -17.34
C ALA A 2 -34.34 -19.38 -17.44
N ALA A 3 -34.45 -20.62 -17.93
CA ALA A 3 -33.29 -21.50 -18.11
C ALA A 3 -32.33 -21.02 -19.22
N VAL A 4 -32.86 -20.45 -20.30
CA VAL A 4 -32.08 -19.89 -21.41
C VAL A 4 -31.30 -18.65 -20.94
N THR A 5 -31.92 -17.79 -20.13
CA THR A 5 -31.26 -16.62 -19.56
C THR A 5 -30.18 -16.98 -18.54
N ALA A 6 -30.38 -18.05 -17.76
CA ALA A 6 -29.37 -18.56 -16.84
C ALA A 6 -28.15 -19.11 -17.60
N GLY A 7 -28.37 -19.93 -18.62
CA GLY A 7 -27.28 -20.46 -19.46
C GLY A 7 -26.47 -19.38 -20.18
N ALA A 8 -27.13 -18.33 -20.68
CA ALA A 8 -26.44 -17.19 -21.27
C ALA A 8 -25.58 -16.41 -20.25
N ALA A 9 -26.07 -16.25 -19.02
CA ALA A 9 -25.31 -15.61 -17.94
C ALA A 9 -24.10 -16.43 -17.51
N GLU A 10 -24.23 -17.76 -17.45
CA GLU A 10 -23.14 -18.69 -17.18
C GLU A 10 -22.08 -18.67 -18.29
N ALA A 11 -22.49 -18.74 -19.56
CA ALA A 11 -21.59 -18.66 -20.71
C ALA A 11 -20.80 -17.33 -20.73
N ARG A 12 -21.47 -16.20 -20.49
CA ARG A 12 -20.82 -14.89 -20.36
C ARG A 12 -19.79 -14.89 -19.25
N ALA A 13 -20.12 -15.49 -18.11
CA ALA A 13 -19.24 -15.51 -16.97
C ALA A 13 -18.00 -16.38 -17.20
N ALA A 14 -18.14 -17.51 -17.92
CA ALA A 14 -17.02 -18.33 -18.35
C ALA A 14 -16.06 -17.56 -19.29
N ILE A 15 -16.61 -16.80 -20.24
CA ILE A 15 -15.80 -16.00 -21.19
C ILE A 15 -15.01 -14.89 -20.49
N PHE A 16 -15.65 -14.15 -19.58
CA PHE A 16 -15.06 -12.96 -18.94
C PHE A 16 -14.47 -13.22 -17.55
N GLY A 17 -14.37 -14.47 -17.12
CA GLY A 17 -13.85 -14.85 -15.80
C GLY A 17 -14.68 -14.27 -14.64
N HIS A 18 -15.98 -14.08 -14.84
CA HIS A 18 -16.88 -13.65 -13.77
C HIS A 18 -17.34 -14.86 -12.95
N ALA A 19 -17.52 -14.67 -11.64
CA ALA A 19 -18.16 -15.67 -10.79
C ALA A 19 -19.68 -15.47 -10.82
N VAL A 20 -20.44 -16.51 -11.17
CA VAL A 20 -21.91 -16.55 -11.07
C VAL A 20 -22.31 -17.19 -9.76
N ASN A 21 -23.29 -16.59 -9.08
CA ASN A 21 -23.85 -17.12 -7.85
C ASN A 21 -25.38 -17.22 -8.00
N PRO A 22 -25.89 -18.35 -8.51
CA PRO A 22 -27.31 -18.51 -8.82
C PRO A 22 -28.20 -18.50 -7.57
N LEU A 23 -27.63 -18.83 -6.39
CA LEU A 23 -28.34 -18.84 -5.11
C LEU A 23 -28.40 -17.47 -4.42
N GLY A 24 -27.66 -16.46 -4.93
CA GLY A 24 -27.65 -15.11 -4.38
C GLY A 24 -27.10 -14.98 -2.94
N LYS A 25 -26.56 -16.06 -2.36
CA LYS A 25 -26.00 -16.05 -1.00
C LYS A 25 -24.77 -15.15 -0.91
N ARG A 26 -24.45 -14.60 0.26
CA ARG A 26 -23.22 -13.81 0.42
C ARG A 26 -21.99 -14.68 0.14
N ALA A 27 -21.15 -14.23 -0.80
CA ALA A 27 -19.89 -14.87 -1.16
C ALA A 27 -18.72 -13.92 -0.85
N ALA A 28 -17.56 -14.47 -0.49
CA ALA A 28 -16.35 -13.71 -0.17
C ALA A 28 -15.74 -12.97 -1.38
N THR A 29 -16.27 -13.16 -2.58
CA THR A 29 -15.82 -12.52 -3.83
C THR A 29 -15.71 -11.00 -3.73
N LYS A 30 -16.56 -10.34 -2.93
CA LYS A 30 -16.48 -8.88 -2.71
C LYS A 30 -15.29 -8.47 -1.85
N LEU A 31 -14.86 -9.30 -0.92
CA LEU A 31 -13.66 -9.06 -0.11
C LEU A 31 -12.40 -9.29 -0.95
N LEU A 32 -12.37 -10.38 -1.71
CA LEU A 32 -11.22 -10.76 -2.54
C LEU A 32 -11.00 -9.85 -3.76
N ARG A 33 -12.03 -9.13 -4.22
CA ARG A 33 -11.90 -8.13 -5.31
C ARG A 33 -11.31 -6.81 -4.85
N LYS A 34 -11.21 -6.55 -3.55
CA LYS A 34 -10.58 -5.32 -3.07
C LYS A 34 -9.08 -5.40 -3.33
N LYS A 35 -8.50 -4.32 -3.86
CA LYS A 35 -7.04 -4.21 -3.96
C LYS A 35 -6.45 -4.25 -2.54
N LEU A 36 -5.32 -4.92 -2.38
CA LEU A 36 -4.56 -4.88 -1.13
C LEU A 36 -4.05 -3.46 -0.91
N ILE A 37 -4.28 -2.92 0.28
CA ILE A 37 -3.91 -1.54 0.65
C ILE A 37 -2.70 -1.55 1.62
N GLY A 38 -2.19 -2.72 1.99
CA GLY A 38 -1.12 -2.86 2.99
C GLY A 38 0.13 -2.07 2.67
N GLU A 39 0.63 -2.17 1.43
CA GLU A 39 1.80 -1.41 0.94
C GLU A 39 1.60 0.11 1.11
N HIS A 40 0.46 0.61 0.63
CA HIS A 40 0.15 2.04 0.66
C HIS A 40 -0.02 2.56 2.10
N VAL A 41 -0.58 1.75 3.00
CA VAL A 41 -0.71 2.09 4.42
C VAL A 41 0.64 2.02 5.13
N ALA A 42 1.51 1.09 4.76
CA ALA A 42 2.86 0.99 5.33
C ALA A 42 3.74 2.19 4.96
N GLN A 43 3.55 2.75 3.76
CA GLN A 43 4.22 3.96 3.26
C GLN A 43 3.65 5.26 3.85
N TRP A 44 3.00 5.22 5.01
CA TRP A 44 2.44 6.41 5.66
C TRP A 44 3.52 7.45 6.00
N TYR A 45 4.70 6.98 6.37
CA TYR A 45 5.87 7.83 6.55
C TYR A 45 6.79 7.69 5.34
N PRO A 46 7.32 8.81 4.79
CA PRO A 46 8.31 8.77 3.72
C PRO A 46 9.57 8.01 4.12
N ASP A 47 10.33 7.55 3.13
CA ASP A 47 11.63 6.91 3.36
C ASP A 47 12.57 7.85 4.12
N ASP A 48 13.19 7.32 5.18
CA ASP A 48 14.10 8.09 6.02
C ASP A 48 15.51 8.09 5.43
N ILE A 49 15.80 9.08 4.59
CA ILE A 49 17.10 9.24 3.92
C ILE A 49 18.27 9.28 4.90
N LYS A 50 18.03 9.72 6.14
CA LYS A 50 19.01 9.76 7.22
C LYS A 50 19.47 8.36 7.61
N ARG A 51 18.57 7.37 7.55
CA ARG A 51 18.94 5.99 7.82
C ARG A 51 19.78 5.38 6.71
N ASP A 52 19.56 5.82 5.48
CA ASP A 52 20.10 5.17 4.28
C ASP A 52 21.41 5.82 3.78
N ASP A 53 21.63 7.12 4.06
CA ASP A 53 22.83 7.85 3.65
C ASP A 53 23.67 8.33 4.87
N PRO A 54 24.84 7.73 5.12
CA PRO A 54 25.69 8.11 6.26
C PRO A 54 26.29 9.51 6.13
N GLU A 55 26.42 10.07 4.91
CA GLU A 55 26.95 11.42 4.72
C GLU A 55 25.93 12.48 5.13
N VAL A 56 24.64 12.24 4.86
CA VAL A 56 23.54 13.13 5.28
C VAL A 56 23.47 13.20 6.81
N MET A 57 23.59 12.05 7.50
CA MET A 57 23.63 12.00 8.96
C MET A 57 24.84 12.73 9.54
N ALA A 58 26.04 12.45 9.04
CA ALA A 58 27.26 13.07 9.53
C ALA A 58 27.25 14.61 9.36
N ARG A 59 26.61 15.10 8.29
CA ARG A 59 26.45 16.53 8.07
C ARG A 59 25.51 17.19 9.08
N GLU A 60 24.34 16.60 9.32
CA GLU A 60 23.40 17.14 10.31
C GLU A 60 23.98 17.09 11.73
N GLU A 61 24.65 16.00 12.11
CA GLU A 61 25.32 15.90 13.41
C GLU A 61 26.39 16.98 13.58
N LYS A 62 27.14 17.30 12.52
CA LYS A 62 28.11 18.39 12.53
C LYS A 62 27.43 19.75 12.70
N GLU A 63 26.37 20.04 11.93
CA GLU A 63 25.61 21.29 12.05
C GLU A 63 24.98 21.46 13.46
N LEU A 64 24.54 20.36 14.08
CA LEU A 64 24.05 20.35 15.47
C LEU A 64 25.17 20.58 16.50
N ALA A 65 26.37 20.05 16.27
CA ALA A 65 27.51 20.17 17.17
C ALA A 65 28.23 21.52 17.06
N GLU A 66 28.23 22.16 15.89
CA GLU A 66 28.88 23.45 15.63
C GLU A 66 28.56 24.55 16.67
N PRO A 67 27.30 24.85 17.01
CA PRO A 67 27.00 25.88 18.01
C PRO A 67 27.51 25.51 19.41
N VAL A 68 27.49 24.23 19.78
CA VAL A 68 27.99 23.74 21.08
C VAL A 68 29.51 23.90 21.15
N ILE A 69 30.21 23.54 20.08
CA ILE A 69 31.67 23.67 19.97
C ILE A 69 32.06 25.15 20.04
N VAL A 70 31.40 26.02 19.25
CA VAL A 70 31.68 27.46 19.24
C VAL A 70 31.49 28.08 20.62
N LEU A 71 30.40 27.72 21.32
CA LEU A 71 30.14 28.20 22.67
C LEU A 71 31.21 27.72 23.68
N SER A 72 31.67 26.48 23.55
CA SER A 72 32.72 25.92 24.42
C SER A 72 34.12 26.50 24.18
N VAL A 73 34.38 27.04 22.98
CA VAL A 73 35.65 27.66 22.61
C VAL A 73 35.67 29.16 22.97
N LEU A 74 34.50 29.79 23.13
CA LEU A 74 34.34 31.20 23.48
C LEU A 74 34.23 31.46 25.00
N LEU A 75 34.07 30.41 25.82
CA LEU A 75 34.05 30.44 27.30
C LEU A 75 35.41 30.06 27.87
#